data_AF-B6XGU7-F1
#
_entry.id   AF-B6XGU7-F1
#
_cell.length_a   1.000
_cell.length_b   1.000
_cell.length_c   1.000
_cell.angle_alpha   90.00
_cell.angle_beta   90.00
_cell.angle_gamma   90.00
#
_symmetry.space_group_name_H-M   'P 1'
#
loop_
_entity.id
_entity.type
_entity.pdbx_description
1 polymer ?
#
loop_
_entity_poly.entity_id
_entity_poly.type
_entity_poly.pdbx_seq_one_letter_code
_entity_poly.pdbx_strand_id
1 'polypeptide(L)'
;MVGFLICYEDMNMAKRPDWEAIESAYRAGVMSLREIASQHGISEGAIRKRAKKDDWSRDLNAKIKSRADDLVRKEEVRKQVRSETVLSERVLIEATAEVIANVRMEHRGDIRRARELTNNLFDELSAECADVPALSKLGELMFSPDDNGRDKLNEIYNSIISLPERVKSVKALSETLKNLVGLERQAYGLDEAQPNKTASQLSELMDDLSKE
;
A
#
# COMPACT_ATOMS: atom_id res chain seq x y z
N MET A 1 -4.29 -96.22 -31.18
CA MET A 1 -3.23 -96.21 -30.14
C MET A 1 -2.10 -95.38 -30.73
N VAL A 2 -1.70 -94.20 -30.26
CA VAL A 2 -2.01 -93.37 -29.08
C VAL A 2 -1.72 -91.93 -29.54
N GLY A 3 -2.65 -90.99 -29.34
CA GLY A 3 -2.50 -89.59 -29.74
C GLY A 3 -2.55 -88.67 -28.54
N PHE A 4 -1.36 -88.19 -28.15
CA PHE A 4 -1.03 -86.85 -27.64
C PHE A 4 -2.10 -86.05 -26.85
N LEU A 5 -1.85 -85.86 -25.55
CA LEU A 5 -2.38 -84.75 -24.77
C LEU A 5 -1.18 -83.97 -24.22
N ILE A 6 -0.84 -82.84 -24.85
CA ILE A 6 0.00 -81.80 -24.23
C ILE A 6 -0.96 -80.88 -23.50
N CYS A 7 -0.86 -80.83 -22.18
CA CYS A 7 -1.29 -79.68 -21.39
C CYS A 7 -0.02 -78.96 -20.93
N TYR A 8 0.25 -77.81 -21.53
CA TYR A 8 1.21 -76.82 -21.05
C TYR A 8 0.53 -76.08 -19.88
N GLU A 9 0.91 -76.39 -18.66
CA GLU A 9 0.67 -75.53 -17.50
C GLU A 9 2.00 -74.89 -17.13
N ASP A 10 2.27 -73.71 -17.69
CA ASP A 10 3.24 -72.76 -17.17
C ASP A 10 2.73 -72.25 -15.81
N MET A 11 2.95 -73.05 -14.77
CA MET A 11 2.70 -72.65 -13.38
C MET A 11 3.85 -71.73 -12.92
N ASN A 12 3.57 -70.44 -12.95
CA ASN A 12 4.38 -69.37 -12.37
C ASN A 12 4.75 -69.69 -10.91
N MET A 13 5.98 -70.16 -10.70
CA MET A 13 6.50 -70.54 -9.39
C MET A 13 6.75 -69.27 -8.58
N ALA A 14 5.78 -68.87 -7.76
CA ALA A 14 5.86 -67.69 -6.91
C ALA A 14 7.15 -67.72 -6.08
N LYS A 15 8.13 -66.90 -6.47
CA LYS A 15 9.43 -66.76 -5.83
C LYS A 15 9.19 -66.39 -4.36
N ARG A 16 9.66 -67.22 -3.43
CA ARG A 16 9.48 -66.94 -2.00
C ARG A 16 10.14 -65.60 -1.66
N PRO A 17 9.46 -64.70 -0.92
CA PRO A 17 10.04 -63.42 -0.53
C PRO A 17 11.31 -63.63 0.31
N ASP A 18 12.35 -62.86 0.01
CA ASP A 18 13.60 -62.83 0.78
C ASP A 18 13.39 -62.05 2.08
N TRP A 19 12.95 -62.75 3.11
CA TRP A 19 12.60 -62.14 4.40
C TRP A 19 13.80 -61.57 5.14
N GLU A 20 15.02 -62.06 4.91
CA GLU A 20 16.24 -61.58 5.57
C GLU A 20 16.67 -60.22 5.02
N ALA A 21 16.62 -60.06 3.70
CA ALA A 21 16.86 -58.76 3.06
C ALA A 21 15.78 -57.73 3.46
N ILE A 22 14.51 -58.15 3.51
CA ILE A 22 13.40 -57.30 3.94
C ILE A 22 13.54 -56.89 5.41
N GLU A 23 13.97 -57.81 6.29
CA GLU A 23 14.23 -57.52 7.71
C GLU A 23 15.33 -56.47 7.88
N SER A 24 16.46 -56.65 7.18
CA SER A 24 17.59 -55.71 7.21
C SER A 24 17.16 -54.31 6.74
N ALA A 25 16.45 -54.23 5.61
CA ALA A 25 15.91 -52.97 5.08
C ALA A 25 14.85 -52.33 6.01
N TYR A 26 14.03 -53.17 6.66
CA TYR A 26 13.03 -52.72 7.63
C TYR A 26 13.70 -52.12 8.87
N ARG A 27 14.66 -52.83 9.49
CA ARG A 27 15.37 -52.40 10.70
C ARG A 27 16.22 -51.16 10.45
N ALA A 28 16.85 -51.05 9.28
CA ALA A 28 17.66 -49.89 8.88
C ALA A 28 16.86 -48.57 8.87
N GLY A 29 15.55 -48.63 8.67
CA GLY A 29 14.67 -47.47 8.82
C GLY A 29 14.79 -46.40 7.73
N VAL A 30 15.65 -46.61 6.73
CA VAL A 30 15.95 -45.63 5.68
C VAL A 30 14.85 -45.57 4.60
N MET A 31 14.25 -46.69 4.21
CA MET A 31 13.28 -46.79 3.10
C MET A 31 11.83 -46.89 3.58
N SER A 32 10.87 -46.35 2.84
CA SER A 32 9.45 -46.52 3.20
C SER A 32 9.02 -47.98 3.05
N LEU A 33 8.00 -48.42 3.81
CA LEU A 33 7.52 -49.81 3.70
C LEU A 33 6.96 -50.12 2.30
N ARG A 34 6.49 -49.10 1.57
CA ARG A 34 6.04 -49.21 0.19
C ARG A 34 7.20 -49.40 -0.78
N GLU A 35 8.33 -48.73 -0.56
CA GLU A 35 9.56 -48.94 -1.35
C GLU A 35 10.11 -50.35 -1.15
N ILE A 36 10.19 -50.82 0.11
CA ILE A 36 10.63 -52.19 0.42
C ILE A 36 9.68 -53.20 -0.22
N ALA A 37 8.37 -52.98 -0.11
CA ALA A 37 7.34 -53.81 -0.74
C ALA A 37 7.51 -53.88 -2.27
N SER A 38 7.73 -52.75 -2.93
CA SER A 38 7.93 -52.65 -4.38
C SER A 38 9.20 -53.36 -4.84
N GLN A 39 10.31 -53.26 -4.10
CA GLN A 39 11.58 -53.90 -4.46
C GLN A 39 11.52 -55.43 -4.34
N HIS A 40 10.74 -55.93 -3.38
CA HIS A 40 10.64 -57.35 -3.08
C HIS A 40 9.37 -58.01 -3.64
N GLY A 41 8.56 -57.29 -4.43
CA GLY A 41 7.37 -57.84 -5.10
C GLY A 41 6.28 -58.33 -4.14
N ILE A 42 6.18 -57.74 -2.95
CA ILE A 42 5.20 -58.11 -1.91
C ILE A 42 4.37 -56.89 -1.50
N SER A 43 3.32 -57.11 -0.69
CA SER A 43 2.55 -56.00 -0.14
C SER A 43 3.17 -55.44 1.14
N GLU A 44 3.05 -54.12 1.36
CA GLU A 44 3.42 -53.46 2.62
C GLU A 44 2.77 -54.14 3.84
N GLY A 45 1.52 -54.61 3.69
CA GLY A 45 0.80 -55.34 4.73
C GLY A 45 1.44 -56.68 5.10
N ALA A 46 2.08 -57.37 4.15
CA ALA A 46 2.81 -58.60 4.42
C ALA A 46 4.06 -58.33 5.27
N ILE A 47 4.78 -57.24 4.98
CA ILE A 47 5.95 -56.78 5.77
C ILE A 47 5.52 -56.45 7.21
N ARG A 48 4.44 -55.66 7.41
CA ARG A 48 3.95 -55.33 8.75
C ARG A 48 3.53 -56.56 9.56
N LYS A 49 2.81 -57.50 8.92
CA LYS A 49 2.40 -58.75 9.59
C LYS A 49 3.61 -59.57 10.02
N ARG A 50 4.66 -59.64 9.19
CA ARG A 50 5.89 -60.36 9.51
C ARG A 50 6.70 -59.69 10.61
N ALA A 51 6.93 -58.38 10.48
CA ALA A 51 7.62 -57.59 11.50
C ALA A 51 6.97 -57.71 12.89
N LYS A 52 5.63 -57.75 12.96
CA LYS A 52 4.90 -57.96 14.22
C LYS A 52 5.03 -59.39 14.75
N LYS A 53 5.07 -60.39 13.87
CA LYS A 53 5.21 -61.79 14.25
C LYS A 53 6.61 -62.09 14.80
N ASP A 54 7.62 -61.52 14.18
CA ASP A 54 9.05 -61.81 14.43
C ASP A 54 9.74 -60.71 15.26
N ASP A 55 8.96 -59.78 15.83
CA ASP A 55 9.39 -58.68 16.72
C ASP A 55 10.52 -57.81 16.17
N TRP A 56 10.39 -57.38 14.91
CA TRP A 56 11.37 -56.50 14.26
C TRP A 56 11.26 -55.07 14.78
N SER A 57 12.37 -54.52 15.29
CA SER A 57 12.46 -53.12 15.73
C SER A 57 13.04 -52.22 14.65
N ARG A 58 12.43 -51.05 14.45
CA ARG A 58 12.84 -50.05 13.45
C ARG A 58 12.98 -48.68 14.11
N ASP A 59 14.18 -48.11 14.05
CA ASP A 59 14.43 -46.77 14.61
C ASP A 59 14.12 -45.68 13.57
N LEU A 60 12.92 -45.09 13.67
CA LEU A 60 12.50 -43.94 12.88
C LEU A 60 12.78 -42.60 13.58
N ASN A 61 13.25 -42.63 14.84
CA ASN A 61 13.29 -41.45 15.69
C ASN A 61 14.23 -40.38 15.13
N ALA A 62 15.38 -40.78 14.55
CA ALA A 62 16.31 -39.82 13.96
C ALA A 62 15.71 -39.04 12.77
N LYS A 63 14.98 -39.71 11.87
CA LYS A 63 14.33 -39.07 10.71
C LYS A 63 13.13 -38.22 11.14
N ILE A 64 12.34 -38.70 12.10
CA ILE A 64 11.21 -37.95 12.66
C ILE A 64 11.71 -36.69 13.37
N LYS A 65 12.77 -36.82 14.18
CA LYS A 65 13.38 -35.69 14.90
C LYS A 65 13.95 -34.66 13.94
N SER A 66 14.74 -35.07 12.94
CA SER A 66 15.24 -34.16 11.91
C SER A 66 14.12 -33.44 11.17
N ARG A 67 13.03 -34.13 10.82
CA ARG A 67 11.89 -33.49 10.15
C ARG A 67 11.12 -32.54 11.08
N ALA A 68 11.00 -32.88 12.36
CA ALA A 68 10.39 -32.02 13.36
C ALA A 68 11.24 -30.75 13.57
N ASP A 69 12.56 -30.89 13.72
CA ASP A 69 13.51 -29.78 13.87
C ASP A 69 13.47 -28.85 12.64
N ASP A 70 13.38 -29.41 11.43
CA ASP A 70 13.22 -28.62 10.19
C ASP A 70 11.90 -27.85 10.14
N LEU A 71 10.80 -28.44 10.64
CA LEU A 71 9.50 -27.77 10.70
C LEU A 71 9.51 -26.62 11.70
N VAL A 72 10.08 -26.84 12.89
CA VAL A 72 10.24 -25.79 13.91
C VAL A 72 11.08 -24.64 13.36
N ARG A 73 12.24 -24.93 12.75
CA ARG A 73 13.10 -23.91 12.14
C ARG A 73 12.35 -23.11 11.07
N LYS A 74 11.57 -23.78 10.19
CA LYS A 74 10.80 -23.10 9.15
C LYS A 74 9.72 -22.20 9.73
N GLU A 75 9.01 -22.65 10.76
CA GLU A 75 7.99 -21.82 11.42
C GLU A 75 8.61 -20.65 12.20
N GLU A 76 9.76 -20.84 12.84
CA GLU A 76 10.52 -19.76 13.48
C GLU A 76 10.96 -18.70 12.47
N VAL A 77 11.55 -19.11 11.35
CA VAL A 77 11.95 -18.20 10.27
C VAL A 77 10.73 -17.47 9.69
N ARG A 78 9.64 -18.19 9.42
CA ARG A 78 8.38 -17.57 8.94
C ARG A 78 7.85 -16.53 9.92
N LYS A 79 7.87 -16.83 11.21
CA LYS A 79 7.44 -15.91 12.27
C LYS A 79 8.34 -14.67 12.32
N GLN A 80 9.66 -14.84 12.21
CA GLN A 80 10.62 -13.74 12.20
C GLN A 80 10.43 -12.84 10.98
N VAL A 81 10.39 -13.42 9.76
CA VAL A 81 10.16 -12.65 8.52
C VAL A 81 8.85 -11.89 8.61
N ARG A 82 7.76 -12.55 9.03
CA ARG A 82 6.46 -11.88 9.22
C ARG A 82 6.55 -10.73 10.22
N SER A 83 7.26 -10.91 11.33
CA SER A 83 7.42 -9.82 12.32
C SER A 83 8.23 -8.65 11.77
N GLU A 84 9.28 -8.90 10.99
CA GLU A 84 10.10 -7.88 10.36
C GLU A 84 9.33 -7.11 9.28
N THR A 85 8.53 -7.81 8.47
CA THR A 85 7.63 -7.16 7.49
C THR A 85 6.62 -6.25 8.16
N VAL A 86 5.97 -6.70 9.24
CA VAL A 86 4.99 -5.89 9.98
C VAL A 86 5.64 -4.66 10.63
N LEU A 87 6.85 -4.82 11.19
CA LEU A 87 7.60 -3.68 11.75
C LEU A 87 7.98 -2.68 10.65
N SER A 88 8.47 -3.16 9.50
CA SER A 88 8.84 -2.31 8.36
C SER A 88 7.63 -1.54 7.81
N GLU A 89 6.50 -2.23 7.60
CA GLU A 89 5.25 -1.62 7.16
C GLU A 89 4.77 -0.56 8.14
N ARG A 90 4.80 -0.85 9.45
CA ARG A 90 4.43 0.13 10.48
C ARG A 90 5.31 1.38 10.42
N VAL A 91 6.63 1.21 10.28
CA VAL A 91 7.57 2.33 10.16
C VAL A 91 7.31 3.15 8.90
N LEU A 92 7.05 2.50 7.77
CA LEU A 92 6.70 3.19 6.52
C LEU A 92 5.40 3.98 6.63
N ILE A 93 4.36 3.39 7.23
CA ILE A 93 3.08 4.05 7.47
C ILE A 93 3.27 5.27 8.37
N GLU A 94 4.02 5.11 9.47
CA GLU A 94 4.26 6.19 10.44
C GLU A 94 5.05 7.34 9.81
N ALA A 95 6.14 7.05 9.10
CA ALA A 95 6.92 8.06 8.38
C ALA A 95 6.08 8.79 7.32
N THR A 96 5.25 8.05 6.57
CA THR A 96 4.37 8.65 5.55
C THR A 96 3.29 9.52 6.21
N ALA A 97 2.70 9.04 7.30
CA ALA A 97 1.70 9.79 8.06
C ALA A 97 2.28 11.08 8.65
N GLU A 98 3.53 11.05 9.14
CA GLU A 98 4.23 12.23 9.64
C GLU A 98 4.46 13.27 8.53
N VAL A 99 4.92 12.84 7.35
CA VAL A 99 5.08 13.73 6.18
C VAL A 99 3.74 14.37 5.79
N ILE A 100 2.67 13.56 5.70
CA ILE A 100 1.33 14.07 5.38
C ILE A 100 0.85 15.05 6.45
N ALA A 101 1.07 14.74 7.73
CA ALA A 101 0.70 15.62 8.84
C ALA A 101 1.45 16.96 8.76
N ASN A 102 2.76 16.92 8.50
CA ASN A 102 3.59 18.13 8.34
C ASN A 102 3.09 19.00 7.18
N VAL A 103 2.88 18.41 5.99
CA VAL A 103 2.33 19.13 4.83
C VAL A 103 0.97 19.75 5.15
N ARG A 104 0.08 19.02 5.83
CA ARG A 104 -1.23 19.55 6.23
C ARG A 104 -1.10 20.71 7.22
N MET A 105 -0.16 20.64 8.15
CA MET A 105 0.11 21.72 9.11
C MET A 105 0.68 22.97 8.43
N GLU A 106 1.61 22.79 7.49
CA GLU A 106 2.16 23.87 6.66
C GLU A 106 1.06 24.55 5.85
N HIS A 107 0.25 23.79 5.10
CA HIS A 107 -0.88 24.33 4.35
C HIS A 107 -1.84 25.13 5.25
N ARG A 108 -2.16 24.64 6.44
CA ARG A 108 -3.01 25.37 7.41
C ARG A 108 -2.38 26.69 7.83
N GLY A 109 -1.05 26.71 8.04
CA GLY A 109 -0.30 27.93 8.33
C GLY A 109 -0.33 28.92 7.18
N ASP A 110 -0.06 28.45 5.96
CA ASP A 110 -0.03 29.27 4.75
C ASP A 110 -1.39 29.89 4.45
N ILE A 111 -2.46 29.10 4.52
CA ILE A 111 -3.82 29.57 4.29
C ILE A 111 -4.19 30.64 5.33
N ARG A 112 -3.83 30.45 6.61
CA ARG A 112 -4.05 31.46 7.65
C ARG A 112 -3.34 32.77 7.34
N ARG A 113 -2.05 32.71 6.99
CA ARG A 113 -1.25 33.90 6.63
C ARG A 113 -1.83 34.62 5.42
N ALA A 114 -2.22 33.88 4.38
CA ALA A 114 -2.83 34.44 3.19
C ALA A 114 -4.17 35.12 3.50
N ARG A 115 -4.99 34.54 4.38
CA ARG A 115 -6.26 35.13 4.81
C ARG A 115 -6.07 36.41 5.62
N GLU A 116 -5.10 36.41 6.54
CA GLU A 116 -4.74 37.61 7.31
C GLU A 116 -4.30 38.74 6.38
N LEU A 117 -3.41 38.45 5.42
CA LEU A 117 -2.98 39.44 4.42
C LEU A 117 -4.14 39.94 3.56
N THR A 118 -5.05 39.05 3.14
CA THR A 118 -6.23 39.42 2.35
C THR A 118 -7.15 40.37 3.14
N ASN A 119 -7.35 40.11 4.43
CA ASN A 119 -8.15 40.99 5.30
C ASN A 119 -7.48 42.35 5.50
N ASN A 120 -6.16 42.39 5.74
CA ASN A 120 -5.43 43.66 5.86
C ASN A 120 -5.56 44.51 4.59
N LEU A 121 -5.50 43.88 3.41
CA LEU A 121 -5.71 44.59 2.14
C LEU A 121 -7.16 45.08 1.97
N PHE A 122 -8.15 44.36 2.48
CA PHE A 122 -9.54 44.85 2.53
C PHE A 122 -9.68 46.07 3.45
N ASP A 123 -8.97 46.08 4.59
CA ASP A 123 -8.99 47.20 5.53
C ASP A 123 -8.31 48.44 4.92
N GLU A 124 -7.16 48.28 4.27
CA GLU A 124 -6.48 49.36 3.52
C GLU A 124 -7.38 49.95 2.43
N LEU A 125 -8.01 49.09 1.63
CA LEU A 125 -8.92 49.53 0.57
C LEU A 125 -10.19 50.19 1.13
N SER A 126 -10.67 49.76 2.30
CA SER A 126 -11.78 50.40 3.00
C SER A 126 -11.39 51.80 3.50
N ALA A 127 -10.18 51.96 4.02
CA ALA A 127 -9.65 53.26 4.43
C ALA A 127 -9.49 54.21 3.23
N GLU A 128 -8.99 53.72 2.09
CA GLU A 128 -8.92 54.49 0.84
C GLU A 128 -10.31 54.96 0.37
N CYS A 129 -11.31 54.08 0.47
CA CYS A 129 -12.69 54.43 0.11
C CYS A 129 -13.35 55.42 1.08
N ALA A 130 -12.87 55.53 2.32
CA ALA A 130 -13.45 56.40 3.33
C ALA A 130 -13.13 57.89 3.12
N ASP A 131 -11.99 58.20 2.49
CA ASP A 131 -11.55 59.58 2.26
C ASP A 131 -11.01 59.82 0.84
N VAL A 132 -11.79 59.39 -0.15
CA VAL A 132 -11.53 59.68 -1.56
C VAL A 132 -11.36 61.19 -1.81
N PRO A 133 -12.12 62.12 -1.19
CA PRO A 133 -11.91 63.55 -1.37
C PRO A 133 -10.51 64.03 -0.96
N ALA A 134 -9.94 63.54 0.15
CA ALA A 134 -8.57 63.91 0.52
C ALA A 134 -7.53 63.39 -0.48
N LEU A 135 -7.72 62.19 -1.02
CA LEU A 135 -6.86 61.65 -2.08
C LEU A 135 -6.96 62.50 -3.36
N SER A 136 -8.17 62.85 -3.79
CA SER A 136 -8.33 63.79 -4.92
C SER A 136 -7.66 65.13 -4.63
N LYS A 137 -7.77 65.65 -3.40
CA LYS A 137 -7.12 66.90 -3.02
C LYS A 137 -5.59 66.82 -3.07
N LEU A 138 -5.02 65.69 -2.67
CA LEU A 138 -3.59 65.44 -2.79
C LEU A 138 -3.16 65.46 -4.27
N GLY A 139 -3.96 64.85 -5.16
CA GLY A 139 -3.73 64.91 -6.60
C GLY A 139 -3.72 66.34 -7.14
N GLU A 140 -4.64 67.20 -6.71
CA GLU A 140 -4.63 68.63 -7.06
C GLU A 140 -3.35 69.35 -6.57
N LEU A 141 -2.91 69.05 -5.35
CA LEU A 141 -1.71 69.67 -4.77
C LEU A 141 -0.41 69.21 -5.42
N MET A 142 -0.37 67.96 -5.88
CA MET A 142 0.78 67.39 -6.59
C MET A 142 0.84 67.79 -8.07
N PHE A 143 -0.18 68.49 -8.59
CA PHE A 143 -0.24 68.86 -9.99
C PHE A 143 0.96 69.72 -10.41
N SER A 144 1.76 69.17 -11.32
CA SER A 144 3.02 69.72 -11.80
C SER A 144 3.18 69.42 -13.30
N PRO A 145 2.47 70.16 -14.17
CA PRO A 145 2.51 69.93 -15.61
C PRO A 145 3.88 70.27 -16.22
N ASP A 146 4.25 69.53 -17.26
CA ASP A 146 5.40 69.83 -18.12
C ASP A 146 5.13 71.04 -19.05
N ASP A 147 6.12 71.39 -19.89
CA ASP A 147 6.02 72.50 -20.86
C ASP A 147 4.85 72.31 -21.86
N ASN A 148 4.35 71.08 -22.02
CA ASN A 148 3.20 70.75 -22.87
C ASN A 148 1.88 70.69 -22.08
N GLY A 149 1.88 71.07 -20.80
CA GLY A 149 0.70 71.04 -19.95
C GLY A 149 0.32 69.64 -19.43
N ARG A 150 1.17 68.63 -19.60
CA ARG A 150 0.89 67.24 -19.19
C ARG A 150 1.55 66.91 -17.87
N ASP A 151 0.81 66.23 -17.01
CA ASP A 151 1.33 65.69 -15.76
C ASP A 151 1.05 64.18 -15.69
N LYS A 152 1.94 63.40 -16.30
CA LYS A 152 1.79 61.95 -16.40
C LYS A 152 1.76 61.26 -15.02
N LEU A 153 2.46 61.81 -14.03
CA LEU A 153 2.48 61.26 -12.68
C LEU A 153 1.10 61.43 -12.03
N ASN A 154 0.53 62.63 -12.12
CA ASN A 154 -0.79 62.91 -11.57
C ASN A 154 -1.91 62.20 -12.35
N GLU A 155 -1.78 62.03 -13.66
CA GLU A 155 -2.70 61.19 -14.45
C GLU A 155 -2.74 59.75 -13.93
N ILE A 156 -1.57 59.14 -13.67
CA ILE A 156 -1.48 57.79 -13.10
C ILE A 156 -2.06 57.76 -11.69
N TYR A 157 -1.72 58.73 -10.85
CA TYR A 157 -2.25 58.83 -9.49
C TYR A 157 -3.79 58.86 -9.48
N ASN A 158 -4.39 59.75 -10.26
CA ASN A 158 -5.86 59.85 -10.40
C ASN A 158 -6.48 58.55 -10.95
N SER A 159 -5.78 57.87 -11.85
CA SER A 159 -6.23 56.55 -12.35
C SER A 159 -6.24 55.50 -11.23
N ILE A 160 -5.25 55.49 -10.34
CA ILE A 160 -5.14 54.52 -9.24
C ILE A 160 -6.25 54.74 -8.22
N ILE A 161 -6.49 55.99 -7.81
CA ILE A 161 -7.54 56.33 -6.85
C ILE A 161 -8.94 56.40 -7.49
N SER A 162 -9.12 55.89 -8.70
CA SER A 162 -10.40 55.95 -9.41
C SER A 162 -11.36 54.87 -8.91
N LEU A 163 -12.67 55.13 -8.99
CA LEU A 163 -13.68 54.14 -8.61
C LEU A 163 -13.54 52.81 -9.38
N PRO A 164 -13.31 52.79 -10.71
CA PRO A 164 -13.11 51.54 -11.44
C PRO A 164 -11.95 50.68 -10.91
N GLU A 165 -10.81 51.29 -10.56
CA GLU A 165 -9.67 50.53 -10.05
C GLU A 165 -9.95 49.99 -8.64
N ARG A 166 -10.60 50.77 -7.77
CA ARG A 166 -11.03 50.28 -6.44
C ARG A 166 -12.01 49.11 -6.54
N VAL A 167 -13.00 49.17 -7.45
CA VAL A 167 -13.95 48.07 -7.68
C VAL A 167 -13.22 46.80 -8.15
N LYS A 168 -12.23 46.96 -9.03
CA LYS A 168 -11.40 45.85 -9.50
C LYS A 168 -10.56 45.24 -8.37
N SER A 169 -9.99 46.05 -7.48
CA SER A 169 -9.29 45.59 -6.28
C SER A 169 -10.21 44.81 -5.34
N VAL A 170 -11.41 45.33 -5.02
CA VAL A 170 -12.39 44.61 -4.20
C VAL A 170 -12.76 43.26 -4.81
N LYS A 171 -12.99 43.23 -6.13
CA LYS A 171 -13.33 41.98 -6.83
C LYS A 171 -12.22 40.95 -6.73
N ALA A 172 -10.97 41.35 -6.98
CA ALA A 172 -9.81 40.47 -6.89
C ALA A 172 -9.62 39.92 -5.47
N LEU A 173 -9.74 40.76 -4.44
CA LEU A 173 -9.67 40.34 -3.03
C LEU A 173 -10.82 39.42 -2.65
N SER A 174 -12.03 39.67 -3.15
CA SER A 174 -13.22 38.83 -2.90
C SER A 174 -13.08 37.44 -3.52
N GLU A 175 -12.57 37.36 -4.75
CA GLU A 175 -12.25 36.08 -5.42
C GLU A 175 -11.16 35.32 -4.65
N THR A 176 -10.12 36.02 -4.20
CA THR A 176 -9.05 35.46 -3.35
C THR A 176 -9.62 34.89 -2.05
N LEU A 177 -10.43 35.68 -1.33
CA LEU A 177 -11.05 35.25 -0.07
C LEU A 177 -11.95 34.03 -0.27
N LYS A 178 -12.76 34.01 -1.34
CA LYS A 178 -13.59 32.85 -1.68
C LYS A 178 -12.75 31.58 -1.86
N ASN A 179 -11.64 31.68 -2.59
CA ASN A 179 -10.73 30.55 -2.80
C ASN A 179 -10.07 30.10 -1.49
N LEU A 180 -9.60 31.04 -0.67
CA LEU A 180 -9.00 30.74 0.63
C LEU A 180 -9.98 30.04 1.57
N VAL A 181 -11.25 30.47 1.62
CA VAL A 181 -12.29 29.79 2.40
C VAL A 181 -12.49 28.35 1.92
N GLY A 182 -12.46 28.11 0.61
CA GLY A 182 -12.48 26.75 0.06
C GLY A 182 -11.30 25.91 0.52
N LEU A 183 -10.08 26.45 0.42
CA LEU A 183 -8.86 25.77 0.87
C LEU A 183 -8.84 25.52 2.38
N GLU A 184 -9.35 26.44 3.20
CA GLU A 184 -9.52 26.22 4.64
C GLU A 184 -10.43 25.04 4.91
N ARG A 185 -11.62 25.02 4.28
CA ARG A 185 -12.58 23.93 4.46
C ARG A 185 -11.96 22.58 4.11
N GLN A 186 -11.18 22.51 3.04
CA GLN A 186 -10.42 21.30 2.66
C GLN A 186 -9.36 20.93 3.71
N ALA A 187 -8.56 21.91 4.16
CA ALA A 187 -7.50 21.67 5.14
C ALA A 187 -8.03 21.19 6.51
N TYR A 188 -9.22 21.63 6.90
CA TYR A 188 -9.92 21.22 8.13
C TYR A 188 -10.87 20.03 7.95
N GLY A 189 -11.06 19.53 6.73
CA GLY A 189 -11.96 18.40 6.46
C GLY A 189 -13.44 18.74 6.66
N LEU A 190 -13.81 20.00 6.40
CA LEU A 190 -15.19 20.52 6.51
C LEU A 190 -15.97 20.44 5.20
N ASP A 191 -15.33 19.99 4.12
CA ASP A 191 -16.04 19.66 2.89
C ASP A 191 -16.68 18.29 3.05
N GLU A 192 -18.02 18.25 3.01
CA GLU A 192 -18.80 17.03 3.01
C GLU A 192 -18.27 16.10 1.91
N ALA A 193 -17.81 14.92 2.34
CA ALA A 193 -17.53 13.71 1.57
C ALA A 193 -17.61 13.86 0.04
N GLN A 194 -16.62 14.52 -0.58
CA GLN A 194 -16.31 14.18 -1.96
C GLN A 194 -15.74 12.76 -1.91
N PRO A 195 -16.36 11.78 -2.60
CA PRO A 195 -15.80 10.44 -2.67
C PRO A 195 -14.38 10.62 -3.18
N ASN A 196 -13.42 10.18 -2.37
CA ASN A 196 -12.01 10.35 -2.68
C ASN A 196 -11.79 9.75 -4.07
N LYS A 197 -11.56 10.60 -5.09
CA LYS A 197 -11.49 10.16 -6.50
C LYS A 197 -10.47 9.03 -6.69
N THR A 198 -9.42 9.03 -5.88
CA THR A 198 -8.43 7.95 -5.85
C THR A 198 -9.00 6.64 -5.31
N ALA A 199 -9.84 6.69 -4.28
CA ALA A 199 -10.53 5.50 -3.76
C ALA A 199 -11.57 4.96 -4.75
N SER A 200 -12.29 5.82 -5.48
CA SER A 200 -13.21 5.35 -6.53
C SER A 200 -12.46 4.75 -7.71
N GLN A 201 -11.35 5.36 -8.14
CA GLN A 201 -10.50 4.84 -9.22
C GLN A 201 -9.82 3.51 -8.87
N LEU A 202 -9.39 3.35 -7.61
CA LEU A 202 -8.83 2.08 -7.13
C LEU A 202 -9.89 0.98 -7.04
N SER A 203 -11.12 1.33 -6.64
CA SER A 203 -12.25 0.41 -6.64
C SER A 203 -12.60 -0.06 -8.05
N GLU A 204 -12.66 0.86 -9.02
CA GLU A 204 -12.89 0.52 -10.43
C GLU A 204 -11.80 -0.40 -11.00
N LEU A 205 -10.52 -0.12 -10.69
CA LEU A 205 -9.40 -0.98 -11.10
C LEU A 205 -9.45 -2.38 -10.46
N MET A 206 -9.85 -2.48 -9.19
CA MET A 206 -10.02 -3.79 -8.53
C MET A 206 -11.19 -4.57 -9.11
N ASP A 207 -12.30 -3.90 -9.41
CA ASP A 207 -13.48 -4.54 -10.02
C ASP A 207 -13.16 -5.05 -11.43
N ASP A 208 -12.37 -4.33 -12.22
CA ASP A 208 -11.96 -4.77 -13.55
C ASP A 208 -10.96 -5.92 -13.53
N LEU A 209 -10.01 -5.93 -12.58
CA LEU A 209 -9.10 -7.07 -12.37
C LEU A 209 -9.81 -8.33 -11.86
N SER A 210 -10.96 -8.18 -11.19
CA SER A 210 -11.75 -9.32 -10.69
C SER A 210 -12.61 -9.99 -11.76
N LYS A 211 -12.71 -9.39 -12.95
CA LYS A 211 -13.51 -9.90 -14.09
C LYS A 211 -12.69 -10.72 -15.09
N GLU A 212 -11.36 -10.80 -14.93
CA GLU A 212 -10.45 -11.70 -15.67
C GLU A 212 -10.21 -13.02 -14.92
#